data_AF-A0A8C0GC36-F1
#
_entry.id   AF-A0A8C0GC36-F1
#
_cell.length_a   1.000
_cell.length_b   1.000
_cell.length_c   1.000
_cell.angle_alpha   90.00
_cell.angle_beta   90.00
_cell.angle_gamma   90.00
#
_symmetry.space_group_name_H-M   'P 1'
#
loop_
_entity.id
_entity.type
_entity.pdbx_description
1 polymer ?
#
loop_
_entity_poly.entity_id
_entity_poly.type
_entity_poly.pdbx_seq_one_letter_code
_entity_poly.pdbx_strand_id
1 'polypeptide(L)' 'MYPLGLELPVRLANIMKEINLLPDRVISTPSVQLVQSWYVQSLLDIMEFLDKDPEDQGTLGQ' A
#
# COMPACT_ATOMS: atom_id res chain seq x y z
N MET A 1 -14.49 12.63 -7.36
CA MET A 1 -14.78 11.44 -6.55
C MET A 1 -13.95 10.32 -7.13
N TYR A 2 -12.95 9.81 -6.40
CA TYR A 2 -12.18 8.65 -6.87
C TYR A 2 -13.06 7.40 -6.72
N PRO A 3 -12.99 6.42 -7.64
CA PRO A 3 -13.65 5.13 -7.42
C PRO A 3 -13.05 4.49 -6.15
N LEU A 4 -13.89 3.82 -5.36
CA LEU A 4 -13.53 3.26 -4.04
C LEU A 4 -12.27 2.36 -4.08
N GLY A 5 -12.01 1.69 -5.21
CA GLY A 5 -10.82 0.87 -5.42
C GLY A 5 -9.50 1.67 -5.48
N LEU A 6 -9.52 2.92 -5.94
CA LEU A 6 -8.33 3.77 -6.02
C LEU A 6 -8.10 4.61 -4.75
N GLU A 7 -9.07 4.67 -3.83
CA GLU A 7 -8.93 5.46 -2.61
C GLU A 7 -7.92 4.85 -1.62
N LEU A 8 -7.89 3.52 -1.51
CA LEU A 8 -6.95 2.77 -0.68
C LEU A 8 -5.47 3.00 -1.05
N PRO A 9 -5.02 2.79 -2.30
CA PRO A 9 -3.64 3.06 -2.69
C PRO A 9 -3.26 4.53 -2.56
N VAL A 10 -4.20 5.46 -2.78
CA VAL A 10 -3.96 6.90 -2.59
C VAL A 10 -3.75 7.23 -1.11
N ARG A 11 -4.57 6.69 -0.19
CA ARG A 11 -4.37 6.84 1.26
C ARG A 11 -3.03 6.25 1.70
N LEU A 12 -2.68 5.08 1.18
CA LEU A 12 -1.43 4.41 1.53
C LEU A 12 -0.21 5.21 1.05
N ALA A 13 -0.25 5.74 -0.18
CA ALA A 13 0.80 6.58 -0.74
C ALA A 13 0.98 7.90 0.05
N ASN A 14 -0.11 8.48 0.56
CA ASN A 14 -0.03 9.67 1.42
C ASN A 14 0.66 9.34 2.76
N ILE A 15 0.31 8.22 3.40
CA ILE A 15 0.97 7.77 4.64
C ILE A 15 2.47 7.51 4.41
N MET A 16 2.82 6.86 3.29
CA MET A 16 4.23 6.63 2.93
C MET A 16 5.00 7.94 2.71
N LYS A 17 4.36 8.95 2.10
CA LYS A 17 4.95 10.29 1.97
C LYS A 17 5.15 10.96 3.33
N GLU A 18 4.17 10.89 4.22
CA GLU A 18 4.26 11.46 5.57
C GLU A 18 5.37 10.79 6.39
N ILE A 19 5.54 9.47 6.28
CA ILE A 19 6.65 8.73 6.92
C ILE A 19 8.01 9.19 6.38
N ASN A 20 8.12 9.45 5.07
CA ASN A 20 9.35 9.96 4.45
C ASN A 20 9.67 11.43 4.78
N LEU A 21 8.70 12.19 5.31
CA LEU A 21 8.90 13.56 5.78
C LEU A 21 9.36 13.63 7.25
N LEU A 22 9.40 12.49 7.95
CA LEU A 22 9.94 12.43 9.30
C LEU A 22 11.44 12.77 9.30
N PRO A 23 11.98 13.33 10.38
CA PRO A 23 13.40 13.64 10.45
C PRO A 23 14.25 12.37 10.35
N ASP A 24 15.40 12.45 9.67
CA ASP A 24 16.34 11.34 9.37
C ASP A 24 16.67 10.46 10.58
N ARG A 25 16.79 11.08 11.77
CA ARG A 25 17.04 10.40 13.05
C ARG A 25 15.96 9.37 13.43
N VAL A 26 14.73 9.55 12.96
CA VAL A 26 13.59 8.65 13.20
C VAL A 26 13.49 7.61 12.07
N ILE A 27 13.68 8.03 10.82
CA ILE A 27 13.65 7.14 9.64
C ILE A 27 14.78 6.11 9.69
N SER A 28 15.94 6.47 10.21
CA SER A 28 17.10 5.58 10.34
C SER A 28 16.94 4.51 11.41
N THR A 29 15.87 4.54 12.21
CA THR A 29 15.63 3.50 13.21
C THR A 29 15.14 2.20 12.56
N PRO A 30 15.65 1.03 12.99
CA PRO A 30 15.31 -0.25 12.36
C PRO A 30 13.81 -0.57 12.45
N SER A 31 13.12 -0.12 13.49
CA SER A 31 11.66 -0.27 13.63
C SER A 31 10.90 0.48 12.54
N VAL A 32 11.34 1.70 12.19
CA VAL A 32 10.70 2.49 11.13
C VAL A 32 10.99 1.91 9.76
N GLN A 33 12.20 1.39 9.53
CA GLN A 33 12.54 0.69 8.29
C GLN A 33 11.70 -0.58 8.09
N LEU A 34 11.43 -1.35 9.16
CA LEU A 34 10.57 -2.53 9.11
C LEU A 34 9.12 -2.16 8.78
N VAL A 35 8.59 -1.10 9.38
CA VAL A 35 7.23 -0.63 9.06
C VAL A 35 7.17 -0.14 7.62
N GLN A 36 8.18 0.59 7.14
CA GLN A 36 8.23 1.04 5.74
C GLN A 36 8.22 -0.14 4.76
N SER A 37 8.97 -1.21 5.01
CA SER A 37 8.97 -2.37 4.11
C SER A 37 7.61 -3.07 4.07
N TRP A 38 6.90 -3.15 5.20
CA TRP A 38 5.52 -3.66 5.22
C TRP A 38 4.55 -2.78 4.42
N TYR A 39 4.70 -1.45 4.51
CA TYR A 39 3.89 -0.52 3.73
C TYR A 39 4.16 -0.65 2.22
N VAL A 40 5.42 -0.77 1.81
CA VAL A 40 5.80 -0.99 0.40
C VAL A 40 5.20 -2.30 -0.11
N GLN A 41 5.36 -3.40 0.63
CA GLN A 41 4.81 -4.70 0.24
C GLN A 41 3.28 -4.65 0.11
N SER A 42 2.60 -4.06 1.10
CA SER A 42 1.15 -3.93 1.09
C SER A 42 0.65 -3.09 -0.08
N LEU A 43 1.40 -2.06 -0.49
CA LEU A 43 1.06 -1.25 -1.66
C LEU A 43 1.14 -2.06 -2.95
N LEU A 44 2.20 -2.85 -3.11
CA LEU A 44 2.41 -3.70 -4.29
C LEU A 44 1.31 -4.77 -4.40
N ASP A 45 0.96 -5.42 -3.29
CA ASP A 45 -0.14 -6.39 -3.23
C ASP A 45 -1.49 -5.76 -3.62
N ILE A 46 -1.77 -4.54 -3.12
CA ILE A 46 -3.01 -3.82 -3.48
C ILE A 46 -2.99 -3.41 -4.96
N MET A 47 -1.86 -2.96 -5.49
CA MET A 47 -1.74 -2.62 -6.91
C MET A 47 -1.92 -3.84 -7.80
N GLU A 48 -1.36 -5.00 -7.45
CA GLU A 48 -1.55 -6.25 -8.17
C GLU A 48 -3.02 -6.69 -8.15
N PHE A 49 -3.69 -6.54 -7.01
CA PHE A 49 -5.12 -6.84 -6.89
C PHE A 49 -6.00 -5.92 -7.74
N LEU A 50 -5.66 -4.63 -7.84
CA LEU A 50 -6.39 -3.66 -8.65
C LEU A 50 -6.14 -3.82 -10.15
N ASP A 51 -4.99 -4.37 -10.54
CA ASP A 51 -4.65 -4.69 -11.93
C ASP A 51 -5.35 -5.97 -12.43
N LYS A 52 -5.66 -6.90 -11.51
CA LYS A 52 -6.45 -8.09 -11.82
C LYS A 52 -7.90 -7.71 -12.12
N ASP A 53 -8.37 -8.14 -13.29
CA ASP A 53 -9.75 -7.94 -13.74
C ASP A 53 -10.73 -8.64 -12.78
N PRO A 54 -11.86 -8.02 -12.40
CA PRO A 54 -12.85 -8.64 -11.51
C PRO A 54 -13.43 -9.96 -12.06
N GLU A 55 -13.26 -10.26 -13.35
CA GLU A 55 -13.63 -11.57 -13.92
C GLU A 55 -12.70 -12.73 -13.50
N ASP A 56 -11.47 -12.45 -13.04
CA ASP A 56 -10.52 -13.46 -12.51
C ASP A 56 -10.89 -13.93 -11.09
N GLN A 57 -11.70 -13.15 -10.36
CA GLN A 57 -12.21 -13.49 -9.02
C GLN A 57 -13.32 -14.55 -9.06
N GLY A 58 -13.75 -14.98 -10.25
CA GLY A 58 -14.82 -15.95 -10.47
C GLY A 58 -14.41 -17.41 -10.35
N THR A 59 -13.62 -17.84 -9.36
CA THR A 59 -13.50 -19.30 -9.07
C THR A 59 -13.06 -19.61 -7.63
N LEU A 60 -13.85 -19.21 -6.63
CA LEU A 60 -13.78 -19.82 -5.28
C LEU A 60 -15.16 -20.34 -4.81
N GLY A 61 -16.01 -20.75 -5.75
CA GLY A 61 -17.23 -21.51 -5.49
C GLY A 61 -17.13 -22.91 -6.08
N GLN A 62 -16.54 -23.85 -5.33
CA GLN A 62 -16.73 -25.29 -5.48
C GLN A 62 -17.03 -25.88 -4.11
#